data_AF-A0A105TR88-F1
#
_entry.id   AF-A0A105TR88-F1
#
_cell.length_a   1.000
_cell.length_b   1.000
_cell.length_c   1.000
_cell.angle_alpha   90.00
_cell.angle_beta   90.00
_cell.angle_gamma   90.00
#
_symmetry.space_group_name_H-M   'P 1'
#
loop_
_entity.id
_entity.type
_entity.pdbx_description
1 polymer ?
#
loop_
_entity_poly.entity_id
_entity_poly.type
_entity_poly.pdbx_seq_one_letter_code
_entity_poly.pdbx_strand_id
1 'polypeptide(L)'
;MENTNEKIANLRVQVSEKCTEREKSIIELYWKFDSLEFLSTAKNIMKTFEISQNQLNGLISSCGLLLFSIPCGSCTKSDDMKVSSRSDFKSILNQAPFTTSSNSTYKCSFCISKEQEEAHLKNVQEQKKINQNLEKGIEAKNWQHLTNFQKGMLQNCFKMTFLELKKHYRNILSQDKWMLFIESLEVLESHNLLSLQRDSNKKEIMNYNYLDKLPSFKDEISIKKEATKSSFEIDAQTNELKFKLITNKDQNYPDSPAHSGTIIFNQEIVIMPEVEYVYGLWKRANGNLYLTMMPIENFELLPANIKFSEKSIRLQNNIASYLKETSKKI
;
A
#
# COMPACT_ATOMS: atom_id res chain seq x y z
N MET A 1 -43.51 18.93 -37.27
CA MET A 1 -42.31 19.71 -37.65
C MET A 1 -41.13 18.76 -37.58
N GLU A 2 -40.70 18.22 -38.71
CA GLU A 2 -39.45 17.46 -38.81
C GLU A 2 -38.31 18.46 -38.91
N ASN A 3 -37.49 18.56 -37.87
CA ASN A 3 -36.32 19.44 -37.88
C ASN A 3 -35.06 18.57 -38.04
N THR A 4 -34.41 18.71 -39.18
CA THR A 4 -33.10 18.11 -39.51
C THR A 4 -32.00 18.86 -38.78
N ASN A 5 -31.87 18.61 -37.48
CA ASN A 5 -30.70 18.98 -36.72
C ASN A 5 -29.87 17.71 -36.54
N GLU A 6 -28.64 17.65 -37.07
CA GLU A 6 -27.79 16.43 -37.06
C GLU A 6 -27.56 15.84 -35.65
N LYS A 7 -27.89 16.61 -34.60
CA LYS A 7 -27.69 16.28 -33.19
C LYS A 7 -28.89 15.61 -32.50
N ILE A 8 -30.11 15.75 -33.05
CA ILE A 8 -31.34 15.24 -32.42
C ILE A 8 -32.31 14.77 -33.51
N ALA A 9 -32.91 13.60 -33.34
CA ALA A 9 -33.92 13.05 -34.25
C ALA A 9 -35.30 12.93 -33.57
N ASN A 10 -36.34 12.70 -34.36
CA ASN A 10 -37.69 12.34 -33.92
C ASN A 10 -38.32 13.28 -32.89
N LEU A 11 -37.97 14.57 -32.97
CA LEU A 11 -38.40 15.60 -32.03
C LEU A 11 -39.90 15.87 -32.18
N ARG A 12 -40.68 15.58 -31.13
CA ARG A 12 -42.13 15.75 -31.13
C ARG A 12 -42.67 16.12 -29.76
N VAL A 13 -43.73 16.90 -29.76
CA VAL A 13 -44.48 17.25 -28.54
C VAL A 13 -45.61 16.26 -28.39
N GLN A 14 -45.65 15.57 -27.27
CA GLN A 14 -46.77 14.73 -26.87
C GLN A 14 -47.66 15.53 -25.91
N VAL A 15 -48.91 15.74 -26.33
CA VAL A 15 -49.93 16.42 -25.53
C VAL A 15 -50.97 15.41 -25.06
N SER A 16 -51.40 15.53 -23.81
CA SER A 16 -52.49 14.71 -23.26
C SER A 16 -53.79 14.92 -24.04
N GLU A 17 -54.49 13.83 -24.36
CA GLU A 17 -55.81 13.88 -25.02
C GLU A 17 -56.87 14.61 -24.18
N LYS A 18 -56.66 14.68 -22.86
CA LYS A 18 -57.57 15.34 -21.90
C LYS A 18 -57.44 16.86 -21.90
N CYS A 19 -56.46 17.43 -22.61
CA CYS A 19 -56.27 18.87 -22.70
C CYS A 19 -57.35 19.55 -23.54
N THR A 20 -57.78 20.70 -23.06
CA THR A 20 -58.57 21.66 -23.84
C THR A 20 -57.75 22.23 -24.99
N GLU A 21 -58.40 22.77 -26.03
CA GLU A 21 -57.70 23.41 -27.15
C GLU A 21 -56.81 24.58 -26.71
N ARG A 22 -57.24 25.33 -25.68
CA ARG A 22 -56.43 26.40 -25.08
C ARG A 22 -55.15 25.84 -24.46
N GLU A 23 -55.24 24.74 -23.71
CA GLU A 23 -54.09 24.08 -23.10
C GLU A 23 -53.13 23.50 -24.12
N LYS A 24 -53.65 22.87 -25.19
CA LYS A 24 -52.83 22.40 -26.32
C LYS A 24 -52.04 23.55 -26.94
N SER A 25 -52.70 24.68 -27.16
CA SER A 25 -52.07 25.89 -27.73
C SER A 25 -50.94 26.44 -26.83
N ILE A 26 -51.14 26.44 -25.51
CA ILE A 26 -50.10 26.82 -24.53
C ILE A 26 -48.91 25.87 -24.60
N ILE A 27 -49.16 24.55 -24.62
CA ILE A 27 -48.12 23.51 -24.64
C ILE A 27 -47.31 23.57 -25.93
N GLU A 28 -47.97 23.73 -27.09
CA GLU A 28 -47.30 23.87 -28.38
C GLU A 28 -46.43 25.12 -28.44
N LEU A 29 -46.92 26.26 -27.94
CA LEU A 29 -46.11 27.49 -27.88
C LEU A 29 -44.95 27.35 -26.89
N TYR A 30 -45.16 26.64 -25.78
CA TYR A 30 -44.12 26.35 -24.81
C TYR A 30 -43.02 25.47 -25.40
N TRP A 31 -43.34 24.50 -26.25
CA TRP A 31 -42.33 23.67 -26.89
C TRP A 31 -41.90 24.18 -28.26
N LYS A 32 -42.31 25.39 -28.66
CA LYS A 32 -41.89 25.96 -29.95
C LYS A 32 -40.43 26.44 -29.89
N PHE A 33 -39.60 25.93 -30.80
CA PHE A 33 -38.20 26.30 -30.94
C PHE A 33 -37.80 26.40 -32.42
N ASP A 34 -36.71 27.11 -32.67
CA ASP A 34 -35.98 27.12 -33.94
C ASP A 34 -34.56 26.62 -33.68
N SER A 35 -34.10 25.67 -34.49
CA SER A 35 -32.88 24.90 -34.26
C SER A 35 -32.84 24.25 -32.87
N LEU A 36 -32.29 24.92 -31.85
CA LEU A 36 -32.26 24.49 -30.44
C LEU A 36 -32.68 25.62 -29.46
N GLU A 37 -33.19 26.73 -29.97
CA GLU A 37 -33.58 27.89 -29.18
C GLU A 37 -35.10 28.04 -29.09
N PHE A 38 -35.63 28.21 -27.88
CA PHE A 38 -37.07 28.39 -27.68
C PHE A 38 -37.53 29.77 -28.18
N LEU A 39 -38.52 29.79 -29.06
CA LEU A 39 -39.01 31.00 -29.72
C LEU A 39 -39.79 31.94 -28.80
N SER A 40 -40.38 31.40 -27.72
CA SER A 40 -41.15 32.19 -26.75
C SER A 40 -40.60 31.99 -25.36
N THR A 41 -40.50 33.07 -24.57
CA THR A 41 -40.14 32.98 -23.15
C THR A 41 -41.36 32.58 -22.31
N ALA A 42 -41.14 31.98 -21.14
CA ALA A 42 -42.24 31.68 -20.20
C ALA A 42 -43.03 32.96 -19.84
N LYS A 43 -42.33 34.10 -19.69
CA LYS A 43 -42.95 35.41 -19.45
C LYS A 43 -43.92 35.82 -20.57
N ASN A 44 -43.54 35.63 -21.83
CA ASN A 44 -44.40 35.94 -22.96
C ASN A 44 -45.64 35.05 -22.97
N ILE A 45 -45.48 33.75 -22.74
CA ILE A 45 -46.60 32.79 -22.70
C ILE A 45 -47.58 33.13 -21.57
N MET A 46 -47.07 33.41 -20.36
CA MET A 46 -47.89 33.82 -19.23
C MET A 46 -48.71 35.08 -19.53
N LYS A 47 -48.09 36.07 -20.20
CA LYS A 47 -48.77 37.31 -20.58
C LYS A 47 -49.82 37.08 -21.68
N THR A 48 -49.52 36.26 -22.69
CA THR A 48 -50.43 35.98 -23.81
C THR A 48 -51.67 35.21 -23.37
N PHE A 49 -51.52 34.28 -22.43
CA PHE A 49 -52.62 33.41 -21.99
C PHE A 49 -53.18 33.76 -20.62
N GLU A 50 -52.70 34.84 -19.99
CA GLU A 50 -53.15 35.31 -18.66
C GLU A 50 -53.10 34.22 -17.59
N ILE A 51 -51.99 33.47 -17.55
CA ILE A 51 -51.76 32.39 -16.57
C ILE A 51 -50.55 32.68 -15.68
N SER A 52 -50.58 32.13 -14.46
CA SER A 52 -49.43 32.18 -13.54
C SER A 52 -48.34 31.16 -13.92
N GLN A 53 -47.13 31.37 -13.40
CA GLN A 53 -46.01 30.43 -13.56
C GLN A 53 -46.35 29.03 -13.02
N ASN A 54 -47.06 28.96 -11.89
CA ASN A 54 -47.47 27.68 -11.29
C ASN A 54 -48.45 26.92 -12.19
N GLN A 55 -49.40 27.62 -12.80
CA GLN A 55 -50.33 27.02 -13.78
C GLN A 55 -49.60 26.55 -15.03
N LEU A 56 -48.66 27.34 -15.57
CA LEU A 56 -47.85 26.93 -16.71
C LEU A 56 -47.02 25.69 -16.37
N ASN A 57 -46.28 25.69 -15.26
CA ASN A 57 -45.45 24.55 -14.86
C ASN A 57 -46.30 23.29 -14.62
N GLY A 58 -47.45 23.43 -13.94
CA GLY A 58 -48.39 22.34 -13.71
C GLY A 58 -48.95 21.78 -15.02
N LEU A 59 -49.28 22.64 -15.99
CA LEU A 59 -49.79 22.23 -17.29
C LEU A 59 -48.72 21.46 -18.09
N ILE A 60 -47.49 21.98 -18.17
CA ILE A 60 -46.42 21.29 -18.92
C ILE A 60 -46.08 19.94 -18.25
N SER A 61 -45.91 19.91 -16.93
CA SER A 61 -45.52 18.68 -16.23
C SER A 61 -46.58 17.57 -16.30
N SER A 62 -47.86 17.93 -16.30
CA SER A 62 -48.97 16.97 -16.36
C SER A 62 -49.35 16.53 -17.77
N CYS A 63 -49.19 17.43 -18.76
CA CYS A 63 -49.84 17.26 -20.05
C CYS A 63 -48.96 17.51 -21.27
N GLY A 64 -47.76 18.08 -21.13
CA GLY A 64 -46.93 18.53 -22.25
C GLY A 64 -45.51 17.98 -22.19
N LEU A 65 -45.27 16.87 -22.86
CA LEU A 65 -43.98 16.19 -22.87
C LEU A 65 -43.26 16.43 -24.20
N LEU A 66 -41.96 16.66 -24.15
CA LEU A 66 -41.11 16.64 -25.34
C LEU A 66 -40.42 15.29 -25.44
N LEU A 67 -40.58 14.63 -26.59
CA LEU A 67 -39.95 13.38 -26.94
C LEU A 67 -38.92 13.63 -28.05
N PHE A 68 -37.74 13.03 -27.94
CA PHE A 68 -36.69 13.14 -28.95
C PHE A 68 -35.68 12.01 -28.81
N SER A 69 -34.94 11.71 -29.88
CA SER A 69 -33.91 10.69 -29.89
C SER A 69 -32.53 11.34 -30.07
N ILE A 70 -31.54 10.93 -29.28
CA ILE A 70 -30.16 11.38 -29.47
C ILE A 70 -29.35 10.24 -30.09
N PRO A 71 -28.81 10.40 -31.31
CA PRO A 71 -27.96 9.39 -31.93
C PRO A 71 -26.63 9.26 -31.16
N CYS A 72 -26.19 8.02 -30.94
CA CYS A 72 -24.87 7.75 -30.39
C CYS A 72 -23.79 8.04 -31.43
N GLY A 73 -22.74 8.76 -31.05
CA GLY A 73 -21.58 8.94 -31.92
C GLY A 73 -20.62 7.75 -31.96
N SER A 74 -20.85 6.73 -31.12
CA SER A 74 -19.98 5.54 -31.00
C SER A 74 -20.63 4.24 -31.51
N CYS A 75 -21.92 4.24 -31.84
CA CYS A 75 -22.63 3.06 -32.37
C CYS A 75 -23.87 3.47 -33.16
N THR A 76 -24.56 2.51 -33.77
CA THR A 76 -25.77 2.75 -34.58
C THR A 76 -27.05 2.97 -33.77
N LYS A 77 -26.99 2.96 -32.43
CA LYS A 77 -28.15 3.14 -31.55
C LYS A 77 -28.41 4.62 -31.23
N SER A 78 -29.62 4.89 -30.77
CA SER A 78 -30.04 6.19 -30.21
C SER A 78 -30.70 5.98 -28.85
N ASP A 79 -30.59 6.97 -27.98
CA ASP A 79 -31.36 7.01 -26.74
C ASP A 79 -32.60 7.88 -26.93
N ASP A 80 -33.76 7.32 -26.62
CA ASP A 80 -35.03 8.04 -26.61
C ASP A 80 -35.20 8.77 -25.27
N MET A 81 -35.34 10.08 -25.37
CA MET A 81 -35.46 11.00 -24.27
C MET A 81 -36.89 11.50 -24.15
N LYS A 82 -37.31 11.70 -22.90
CA LYS A 82 -38.59 12.28 -22.53
C LYS A 82 -38.36 13.33 -21.46
N VAL A 83 -38.74 14.57 -21.74
CA VAL A 83 -38.58 15.69 -20.80
C VAL A 83 -39.88 16.45 -20.61
N SER A 84 -40.09 16.90 -19.38
CA SER A 84 -41.26 17.69 -18.96
C SER A 84 -40.91 19.15 -18.68
N SER A 85 -39.67 19.59 -18.97
CA SER A 85 -39.28 20.97 -18.82
C SER A 85 -38.20 21.40 -19.81
N ARG A 86 -38.17 22.69 -20.14
CA ARG A 86 -37.11 23.28 -20.98
C ARG A 86 -35.73 23.23 -20.31
N SER A 87 -35.68 23.26 -18.98
CA SER A 87 -34.44 23.15 -18.23
C SER A 87 -33.82 21.76 -18.38
N ASP A 88 -34.63 20.71 -18.28
CA ASP A 88 -34.18 19.33 -18.48
C ASP A 88 -33.71 19.11 -19.91
N PHE A 89 -34.45 19.62 -20.89
CA PHE A 89 -34.03 19.58 -22.29
C PHE A 89 -32.64 20.22 -22.48
N LYS A 90 -32.44 21.46 -21.99
CA LYS A 90 -31.13 22.13 -22.08
C LYS A 90 -30.04 21.39 -21.33
N SER A 91 -30.35 20.83 -20.15
CA SER A 91 -29.40 20.05 -19.36
C SER A 91 -28.91 18.84 -20.14
N ILE A 92 -29.81 18.09 -20.77
CA ILE A 92 -29.46 16.93 -21.62
C ILE A 92 -28.59 17.37 -22.81
N LEU A 93 -28.91 18.49 -23.46
CA LEU A 93 -28.11 18.99 -24.58
C LEU A 93 -26.75 19.54 -24.19
N ASN A 94 -26.59 20.03 -22.96
CA ASN A 94 -25.31 20.48 -22.42
C ASN A 94 -24.45 19.30 -21.93
N GLN A 95 -25.07 18.22 -21.45
CA GLN A 95 -24.38 17.00 -21.01
C GLN A 95 -23.96 16.12 -22.18
N ALA A 96 -24.78 16.05 -23.22
CA ALA A 96 -24.34 15.52 -24.48
C ALA A 96 -23.30 16.50 -25.04
N PRO A 97 -22.13 16.04 -25.53
CA PRO A 97 -20.97 16.88 -25.84
C PRO A 97 -21.15 17.67 -27.15
N PHE A 98 -22.31 18.29 -27.33
CA PHE A 98 -22.70 19.08 -28.48
C PHE A 98 -22.12 20.50 -28.44
N THR A 99 -21.54 20.93 -27.32
CA THR A 99 -21.24 22.34 -27.02
C THR A 99 -19.81 22.63 -26.53
N THR A 100 -18.98 21.62 -26.25
CA THR A 100 -17.59 21.82 -25.78
C THR A 100 -16.56 21.24 -26.73
N SER A 101 -15.52 22.01 -27.01
CA SER A 101 -14.43 21.82 -27.98
C SER A 101 -13.48 20.64 -27.72
N SER A 102 -13.92 19.58 -27.06
CA SER A 102 -13.20 18.32 -26.94
C SER A 102 -13.89 17.27 -27.82
N ASN A 103 -13.10 16.48 -28.56
CA ASN A 103 -13.53 15.46 -29.54
C ASN A 103 -14.44 14.33 -29.00
N SER A 104 -15.15 14.50 -27.89
CA SER A 104 -16.11 13.53 -27.37
C SER A 104 -17.45 13.68 -28.09
N THR A 105 -17.97 12.60 -28.68
CA THR A 105 -19.35 12.51 -29.16
C THR A 105 -20.24 11.91 -28.08
N TYR A 106 -21.57 12.13 -28.17
CA TYR A 106 -22.52 11.55 -27.22
C TYR A 106 -22.44 10.02 -27.22
N LYS A 107 -22.34 9.41 -26.03
CA LYS A 107 -22.42 7.96 -25.86
C LYS A 107 -23.79 7.58 -25.31
N CYS A 108 -24.48 6.69 -26.00
CA CYS A 108 -25.75 6.16 -25.52
C CYS A 108 -25.56 5.25 -24.30
N SER A 109 -26.65 5.05 -23.57
CA SER A 109 -26.80 4.16 -22.42
C SER A 109 -26.18 2.78 -22.67
N PHE A 110 -26.44 2.18 -23.83
CA PHE A 110 -25.89 0.87 -24.20
C PHE A 110 -24.36 0.87 -24.27
N CYS A 111 -23.74 1.88 -24.88
CA CYS A 111 -22.29 1.98 -24.95
C CYS A 111 -21.68 2.18 -23.55
N ILE A 112 -22.30 3.02 -22.73
CA ILE A 112 -21.88 3.26 -21.35
C ILE A 112 -21.94 1.96 -20.54
N SER A 113 -23.06 1.23 -20.61
CA SER A 113 -23.22 -0.05 -19.92
C SER A 113 -22.21 -1.10 -20.40
N LYS A 114 -21.96 -1.18 -21.71
CA LYS A 114 -20.96 -2.10 -22.26
C LYS A 114 -19.55 -1.78 -21.78
N GLU A 115 -19.15 -0.50 -21.77
CA GLU A 115 -17.84 -0.07 -21.25
C GLU A 115 -17.69 -0.38 -19.76
N GLN A 116 -18.76 -0.19 -18.98
CA GLN A 116 -18.79 -0.55 -17.56
C GLN A 116 -18.67 -2.07 -17.35
N GLU A 117 -19.36 -2.86 -18.17
CA GLU A 117 -19.27 -4.32 -18.13
C GLU A 117 -17.87 -4.81 -18.50
N GLU A 118 -17.26 -4.26 -19.56
CA GLU A 118 -15.88 -4.57 -19.96
C GLU A 118 -14.87 -4.19 -18.87
N ALA A 119 -15.03 -3.02 -18.25
CA ALA A 119 -14.18 -2.58 -17.14
C ALA A 119 -14.34 -3.50 -15.91
N HIS A 120 -15.58 -3.89 -15.59
CA HIS A 120 -15.86 -4.84 -14.54
C HIS A 120 -15.22 -6.21 -14.83
N LEU A 121 -15.34 -6.71 -16.06
CA LEU A 121 -14.75 -7.98 -16.47
C LEU A 121 -13.23 -7.97 -16.34
N LYS A 122 -12.57 -6.86 -16.75
CA LYS A 122 -11.13 -6.66 -16.56
C LYS A 122 -10.74 -6.68 -15.09
N ASN A 123 -11.46 -5.95 -14.23
CA ASN A 123 -11.19 -5.94 -12.79
C ASN A 123 -11.33 -7.33 -12.17
N VAL A 124 -12.36 -8.09 -12.56
CA VAL A 124 -12.56 -9.48 -12.11
C VAL A 124 -11.41 -10.39 -12.55
N GLN A 125 -10.94 -10.24 -13.80
CA GLN A 125 -9.80 -11.01 -14.32
C GLN A 125 -8.50 -10.68 -13.59
N GLU A 126 -8.24 -9.39 -13.33
CA GLU A 126 -7.07 -8.94 -12.58
C GLU A 126 -7.09 -9.46 -11.14
N GLN A 127 -8.23 -9.37 -10.46
CA GLN A 127 -8.37 -9.90 -9.10
C GLN A 127 -8.16 -11.41 -9.06
N LYS A 128 -8.68 -12.15 -10.06
CA LYS A 128 -8.45 -13.59 -10.17
C LYS A 128 -6.96 -13.91 -10.34
N LYS A 129 -6.24 -13.14 -11.16
CA LYS A 129 -4.79 -13.29 -11.36
C LYS A 129 -4.00 -13.02 -10.08
N ILE A 130 -4.37 -11.97 -9.34
CA ILE A 130 -3.77 -11.65 -8.03
C ILE A 130 -3.96 -12.83 -7.08
N ASN A 131 -5.20 -13.32 -6.92
CA ASN A 131 -5.49 -14.44 -6.03
C ASN A 131 -4.68 -15.69 -6.43
N GLN A 132 -4.63 -16.04 -7.73
CA GLN A 132 -3.82 -17.17 -8.22
C GLN A 132 -2.33 -17.02 -7.89
N ASN A 133 -1.77 -15.82 -8.01
CA ASN A 133 -0.38 -15.57 -7.64
C ASN A 133 -0.17 -15.78 -6.14
N LEU A 134 -1.07 -15.24 -5.30
CA LEU A 134 -1.01 -15.42 -3.86
C LEU A 134 -1.12 -16.91 -3.46
N GLU A 135 -1.98 -17.68 -4.14
CA GLU A 135 -2.09 -19.12 -3.90
C GLU A 135 -0.77 -19.85 -4.20
N LYS A 136 -0.14 -19.54 -5.34
CA LYS A 136 1.17 -20.08 -5.69
C LYS A 136 2.23 -19.73 -4.65
N GLY A 137 2.21 -18.50 -4.14
CA GLY A 137 3.13 -18.07 -3.09
C GLY A 137 2.99 -18.88 -1.80
N ILE A 138 1.76 -19.24 -1.45
CA ILE A 138 1.45 -20.07 -0.29
C ILE A 138 1.87 -21.53 -0.50
N GLU A 139 1.51 -22.11 -1.65
CA GLU A 139 1.86 -23.50 -2.01
C GLU A 139 3.37 -23.71 -2.05
N ALA A 140 4.11 -22.75 -2.60
CA ALA A 140 5.57 -22.76 -2.64
C ALA A 140 6.23 -22.42 -1.30
N LYS A 141 5.45 -22.07 -0.27
CA LYS A 141 5.94 -21.64 1.05
C LYS A 141 6.95 -20.50 0.94
N ASN A 142 6.69 -19.50 0.11
CA ASN A 142 7.64 -18.42 -0.20
C ASN A 142 8.10 -17.63 1.04
N TRP A 143 7.37 -17.71 2.15
CA TRP A 143 7.81 -17.15 3.44
C TRP A 143 9.15 -17.73 3.94
N GLN A 144 9.59 -18.89 3.43
CA GLN A 144 10.90 -19.46 3.75
C GLN A 144 12.07 -18.58 3.24
N HIS A 145 11.87 -17.83 2.17
CA HIS A 145 12.88 -16.93 1.58
C HIS A 145 12.96 -15.57 2.27
N LEU A 146 12.05 -15.29 3.20
CA LEU A 146 12.00 -14.02 3.91
C LEU A 146 13.05 -13.96 5.03
N THR A 147 13.62 -12.78 5.20
CA THR A 147 14.41 -12.43 6.39
C THR A 147 13.53 -12.43 7.65
N ASN A 148 14.16 -12.50 8.83
CA ASN A 148 13.43 -12.42 10.10
C ASN A 148 12.62 -11.12 10.25
N PHE A 149 13.15 -10.01 9.74
CA PHE A 149 12.42 -8.73 9.74
C PHE A 149 11.15 -8.80 8.90
N GLN A 150 11.26 -9.33 7.67
CA GLN A 150 10.11 -9.49 6.76
C GLN A 150 9.10 -10.50 7.29
N LYS A 151 9.53 -11.59 7.92
CA LYS A 151 8.63 -12.54 8.62
C LYS A 151 7.86 -11.85 9.74
N GLY A 152 8.54 -11.05 10.57
CA GLY A 152 7.90 -10.25 11.61
C GLY A 152 6.90 -9.23 11.03
N MET A 153 7.25 -8.61 9.91
CA MET A 153 6.35 -7.69 9.20
C MET A 153 5.11 -8.37 8.65
N LEU A 154 5.27 -9.53 8.01
CA LEU A 154 4.16 -10.33 7.51
C LEU A 154 3.22 -10.74 8.65
N GLN A 155 3.77 -11.14 9.80
CA GLN A 155 2.96 -11.45 10.98
C GLN A 155 2.20 -10.24 11.52
N ASN A 156 2.79 -9.05 11.47
CA ASN A 156 2.10 -7.82 11.86
C ASN A 156 1.00 -7.45 10.86
N CYS A 157 1.17 -7.76 9.57
CA CYS A 157 0.13 -7.57 8.55
C CYS A 157 -1.13 -8.41 8.82
N PHE A 158 -1.01 -9.55 9.52
CA PHE A 158 -2.17 -10.35 9.91
C PHE A 158 -2.96 -9.78 11.09
N LYS A 159 -2.38 -8.82 11.83
CA LYS A 159 -2.92 -8.32 13.11
C LYS A 159 -3.37 -6.87 13.07
N MET A 160 -2.95 -6.12 12.05
CA MET A 160 -3.09 -4.68 11.99
C MET A 160 -3.63 -4.28 10.63
N THR A 161 -4.32 -3.15 10.56
CA THR A 161 -4.60 -2.47 9.29
C THR A 161 -3.34 -1.81 8.73
N PHE A 162 -3.34 -1.39 7.46
CA PHE A 162 -2.18 -0.67 6.90
C PHE A 162 -1.84 0.61 7.65
N LEU A 163 -2.83 1.38 8.11
CA LEU A 163 -2.60 2.61 8.87
C LEU A 163 -1.92 2.33 10.22
N GLU A 164 -2.36 1.29 10.92
CA GLU A 164 -1.78 0.85 12.18
C GLU A 164 -0.37 0.30 11.99
N LEU A 165 -0.16 -0.52 10.96
CA LEU A 165 1.15 -1.05 10.59
C LEU A 165 2.14 0.08 10.29
N LYS A 166 1.71 1.07 9.49
CA LYS A 166 2.50 2.26 9.15
C LYS A 166 2.89 3.03 10.42
N LYS A 167 1.94 3.25 11.34
CA LYS A 167 2.20 3.91 12.63
C LYS A 167 3.14 3.11 13.52
N HIS A 168 2.95 1.79 13.61
CA HIS A 168 3.77 0.88 14.40
C HIS A 168 5.24 0.94 13.96
N TYR A 169 5.50 0.75 12.67
CA TYR A 169 6.88 0.79 12.15
C TYR A 169 7.48 2.18 12.15
N ARG A 170 6.68 3.26 12.07
CA ARG A 170 7.20 4.63 12.17
C ARG A 170 7.72 4.96 13.56
N ASN A 171 7.19 4.29 14.58
CA ASN A 171 7.66 4.44 15.96
C ASN A 171 8.89 3.57 16.27
N ILE A 172 9.06 2.44 15.56
CA ILE A 172 10.15 1.49 15.78
C ILE A 172 11.37 1.81 14.92
N LEU A 173 11.14 2.26 13.69
CA LEU A 173 12.20 2.60 12.74
C LEU A 173 12.51 4.10 12.85
N SER A 174 13.80 4.44 12.85
CA SER A 174 14.22 5.83 12.66
C SER A 174 13.80 6.34 11.27
N GLN A 175 13.69 7.67 11.09
CA GLN A 175 13.33 8.28 9.80
C GLN A 175 14.19 7.74 8.65
N ASP A 176 15.50 7.59 8.86
CA ASP A 176 16.45 7.09 7.86
C ASP A 176 16.23 5.62 7.46
N LYS A 177 15.46 4.88 8.26
CA LYS A 177 15.13 3.46 8.03
C LYS A 177 13.69 3.26 7.58
N TRP A 178 12.95 4.34 7.30
CA TRP A 178 11.58 4.24 6.81
C TRP A 178 11.49 3.53 5.45
N MET A 179 12.51 3.67 4.60
CA MET A 179 12.58 2.95 3.32
C MET A 179 12.55 1.43 3.50
N LEU A 180 13.16 0.90 4.57
CA LEU A 180 13.16 -0.53 4.86
C LEU A 180 11.73 -1.08 5.07
N PHE A 181 10.82 -0.27 5.61
CA PHE A 181 9.41 -0.63 5.74
C PHE A 181 8.74 -0.80 4.37
N ILE A 182 8.95 0.16 3.47
CA ILE A 182 8.38 0.14 2.12
C ILE A 182 8.95 -1.02 1.31
N GLU A 183 10.28 -1.14 1.26
CA GLU A 183 10.98 -2.22 0.55
C GLU A 183 10.55 -3.61 1.06
N SER A 184 10.35 -3.77 2.36
CA SER A 184 9.91 -5.05 2.92
C SER A 184 8.49 -5.41 2.50
N LEU A 185 7.56 -4.44 2.42
CA LEU A 185 6.23 -4.69 1.87
C LEU A 185 6.29 -5.10 0.39
N GLU A 186 7.15 -4.45 -0.40
CA GLU A 186 7.36 -4.79 -1.80
C GLU A 186 7.99 -6.17 -1.98
N VAL A 187 8.88 -6.59 -1.09
CA VAL A 187 9.43 -7.95 -1.07
C VAL A 187 8.33 -8.98 -0.71
N LEU A 188 7.45 -8.67 0.23
CA LEU A 188 6.31 -9.54 0.53
C LEU A 188 5.36 -9.69 -0.68
N GLU A 189 5.18 -8.63 -1.45
CA GLU A 189 4.42 -8.67 -2.71
C GLU A 189 5.14 -9.47 -3.80
N SER A 190 6.45 -9.28 -3.98
CA SER A 190 7.22 -9.99 -5.00
C SER A 190 7.31 -11.50 -4.74
N HIS A 191 7.20 -11.90 -3.47
CA HIS A 191 7.05 -13.29 -3.06
C HIS A 191 5.60 -13.80 -3.13
N ASN A 192 4.65 -13.02 -3.65
CA ASN A 192 3.23 -13.34 -3.71
C ASN A 192 2.65 -13.73 -2.33
N LEU A 193 3.04 -13.04 -1.27
CA LEU A 193 2.48 -13.23 0.06
C LEU A 193 1.48 -12.11 0.41
N LEU A 194 1.65 -10.93 -0.19
CA LEU A 194 0.74 -9.80 -0.12
C LEU A 194 0.42 -9.29 -1.54
N SER A 195 -0.68 -8.55 -1.67
CA SER A 195 -0.97 -7.69 -2.82
C SER A 195 -1.06 -6.26 -2.32
N LEU A 196 -0.26 -5.35 -2.85
CA LEU A 196 -0.26 -3.95 -2.42
C LEU A 196 -1.19 -3.13 -3.29
N GLN A 197 -2.06 -2.36 -2.64
CA GLN A 197 -2.91 -1.38 -3.30
C GLN A 197 -2.16 -0.06 -3.35
N ARG A 198 -2.00 0.50 -4.56
CA ARG A 198 -1.25 1.75 -4.78
C ARG A 198 -2.16 2.84 -5.32
N ASP A 199 -1.86 4.08 -4.96
CA ASP A 199 -2.48 5.26 -5.56
C ASP A 199 -2.16 5.34 -7.05
N SER A 200 -3.16 5.58 -7.90
CA SER A 200 -2.99 5.57 -9.36
C SER A 200 -2.07 6.67 -9.87
N ASN A 201 -1.91 7.76 -9.12
CA ASN A 201 -1.16 8.94 -9.55
C ASN A 201 0.24 8.96 -8.95
N LYS A 202 0.34 8.78 -7.63
CA LYS A 202 1.60 8.88 -6.87
C LYS A 202 2.35 7.55 -6.76
N LYS A 203 1.70 6.43 -7.10
CA LYS A 203 2.22 5.06 -6.92
C LYS A 203 2.56 4.71 -5.46
N GLU A 204 2.12 5.51 -4.50
CA GLU A 204 2.31 5.27 -3.08
C GLU A 204 1.44 4.09 -2.62
N ILE A 205 1.97 3.26 -1.72
CA ILE A 205 1.21 2.16 -1.10
C ILE A 205 0.15 2.75 -0.19
N MET A 206 -1.10 2.42 -0.46
CA MET A 206 -2.29 2.86 0.27
C MET A 206 -2.86 1.78 1.16
N ASN A 207 -2.68 0.52 0.80
CA ASN A 207 -3.15 -0.63 1.58
C ASN A 207 -2.46 -1.94 1.12
N TYR A 208 -2.78 -3.04 1.78
CA TYR A 208 -2.43 -4.38 1.33
C TYR A 208 -3.56 -5.38 1.56
N ASN A 209 -3.57 -6.45 0.77
CA ASN A 209 -4.43 -7.61 0.94
C ASN A 209 -3.59 -8.89 0.96
N TYR A 210 -4.15 -9.96 1.51
CA TYR A 210 -3.60 -11.31 1.44
C TYR A 210 -4.74 -12.32 1.37
N LEU A 211 -4.44 -13.58 1.07
CA LEU A 211 -5.45 -14.64 1.11
C LEU A 211 -5.72 -15.06 2.55
N ASP A 212 -6.99 -15.21 2.92
CA ASP A 212 -7.45 -15.57 4.27
C ASP A 212 -6.85 -16.89 4.80
N LYS A 213 -6.38 -17.76 3.91
CA LYS A 213 -5.70 -19.01 4.28
C LYS A 213 -4.26 -18.80 4.75
N LEU A 214 -3.58 -17.70 4.36
CA LEU A 214 -2.18 -17.45 4.70
C LEU A 214 -1.93 -17.34 6.23
N PRO A 215 -2.76 -16.63 7.02
CA PRO A 215 -2.62 -16.58 8.48
C PRO A 215 -2.63 -17.95 9.18
N SER A 216 -3.21 -19.00 8.59
CA SER A 216 -3.18 -20.35 9.17
C SER A 216 -1.76 -20.94 9.28
N PHE A 217 -0.81 -20.41 8.50
CA PHE A 217 0.61 -20.80 8.52
C PHE A 217 1.46 -19.93 9.46
N LYS A 218 0.84 -19.13 10.35
CA LYS A 218 1.55 -18.20 11.26
C LYS A 218 2.67 -18.85 12.08
N ASP A 219 2.53 -20.11 12.46
CA ASP A 219 3.52 -20.85 13.24
C ASP A 219 4.73 -21.27 12.38
N GLU A 220 4.51 -21.58 11.10
CA GLU A 220 5.58 -21.82 10.13
C GLU A 220 6.33 -20.54 9.74
N ILE A 221 5.61 -19.42 9.67
CA ILE A 221 6.15 -18.08 9.37
C ILE A 221 6.92 -17.52 10.58
N SER A 222 6.69 -18.05 11.78
CA SER A 222 7.31 -17.56 13.00
C SER A 222 8.84 -17.66 12.93
N ILE A 223 9.49 -16.64 13.50
CA ILE A 223 10.94 -16.63 13.69
C ILE A 223 11.24 -17.75 14.68
N LYS A 224 11.69 -18.90 14.19
CA LYS A 224 12.30 -19.90 15.06
C LYS A 224 13.48 -19.21 15.72
N LYS A 225 13.39 -19.00 17.04
CA LYS A 225 14.59 -18.76 17.83
C LYS A 225 15.43 -20.01 17.62
N GLU A 226 16.46 -19.91 16.78
CA GLU A 226 17.57 -20.82 16.93
C GLU A 226 18.03 -20.61 18.36
N ALA A 227 17.63 -21.52 19.24
CA ALA A 227 18.44 -21.81 20.39
C ALA A 227 19.77 -22.22 19.75
N THR A 228 20.73 -21.30 19.73
CA THR A 228 22.12 -21.63 19.52
C THR A 228 22.42 -22.62 20.63
N LYS A 229 22.27 -23.92 20.33
CA LYS A 229 22.92 -24.96 21.11
C LYS A 229 24.39 -24.70 20.88
N SER A 230 24.94 -23.85 21.74
CA SER A 230 26.36 -23.85 22.05
C SER A 230 26.75 -25.32 22.19
N SER A 231 27.58 -25.80 21.26
CA SER A 231 28.14 -27.16 21.32
C SER A 231 29.25 -27.27 22.36
N PHE A 232 29.26 -26.38 23.36
CA PHE A 232 30.01 -26.57 24.58
C PHE A 232 29.04 -27.08 25.63
N GLU A 233 29.34 -28.24 26.20
CA GLU A 233 28.90 -28.59 27.54
C GLU A 233 29.33 -27.44 28.45
N ILE A 234 28.36 -26.60 28.77
CA ILE A 234 28.52 -25.50 29.70
C ILE A 234 28.37 -26.12 31.08
N ASP A 235 29.45 -26.11 31.86
CA ASP A 235 29.34 -26.18 33.31
C ASP A 235 28.27 -25.17 33.73
N ALA A 236 27.25 -25.64 34.45
CA ALA A 236 26.05 -24.86 34.77
C ALA A 236 26.33 -23.59 35.60
N GLN A 237 27.59 -23.36 35.97
CA GLN A 237 28.10 -22.22 36.72
C GLN A 237 29.34 -21.67 36.03
N THR A 238 29.41 -20.35 35.89
CA THR A 238 30.61 -19.65 35.40
C THR A 238 31.10 -18.65 36.44
N ASN A 239 32.42 -18.64 36.63
CA ASN A 239 33.12 -17.62 37.40
C ASN A 239 33.62 -16.48 36.50
N GLU A 240 33.39 -16.56 35.19
CA GLU A 240 33.77 -15.56 34.20
C GLU A 240 32.57 -14.69 33.78
N LEU A 241 32.78 -13.37 33.82
CA LEU A 241 31.81 -12.35 33.41
C LEU A 241 32.29 -11.62 32.16
N LYS A 242 31.51 -11.74 31.07
CA LYS A 242 31.76 -11.04 29.80
C LYS A 242 30.47 -10.39 29.30
N PHE A 243 30.44 -9.06 29.24
CA PHE A 243 29.27 -8.35 28.72
C PHE A 243 29.59 -6.96 28.17
N LYS A 244 28.66 -6.44 27.37
CA LYS A 244 28.74 -5.13 26.73
C LYS A 244 28.11 -4.06 27.62
N LEU A 245 28.85 -2.99 27.88
CA LEU A 245 28.36 -1.73 28.43
C LEU A 245 27.95 -0.81 27.28
N ILE A 246 26.66 -0.49 27.21
CA ILE A 246 26.08 0.34 26.16
C ILE A 246 26.26 1.81 26.52
N THR A 247 26.63 2.64 25.55
CA THR A 247 26.73 4.10 25.73
C THR A 247 25.37 4.68 26.10
N ASN A 248 25.33 5.47 27.17
CA ASN A 248 24.15 6.21 27.57
C ASN A 248 23.92 7.37 26.61
N LYS A 249 22.87 7.29 25.78
CA LYS A 249 22.54 8.35 24.82
C LYS A 249 21.81 9.53 25.45
N ASP A 250 21.27 9.33 26.65
CA ASP A 250 20.45 10.29 27.38
C ASP A 250 21.26 10.95 28.54
N GLN A 251 22.57 11.07 28.37
CA GLN A 251 23.45 11.71 29.36
C GLN A 251 23.21 13.22 29.39
N ASN A 252 22.18 13.63 30.16
CA ASN A 252 21.75 15.02 30.25
C ASN A 252 22.46 15.82 31.36
N TYR A 253 23.24 15.14 32.21
CA TYR A 253 23.96 15.75 33.33
C TYR A 253 25.41 15.26 33.39
N PRO A 254 26.37 16.09 33.83
CA PRO A 254 27.78 15.71 33.92
C PRO A 254 28.03 14.54 34.88
N ASP A 255 27.20 14.37 35.91
CA ASP A 255 27.30 13.27 36.88
C ASP A 255 26.55 11.99 36.44
N SER A 256 25.87 12.01 35.29
CA SER A 256 25.18 10.81 34.79
C SER A 256 26.19 9.79 34.24
N PRO A 257 25.94 8.47 34.41
CA PRO A 257 26.83 7.45 33.88
C PRO A 257 26.98 7.54 32.37
N ALA A 258 28.23 7.53 31.88
CA ALA A 258 28.54 7.51 30.45
C ALA A 258 28.08 6.22 29.74
N HIS A 259 27.92 5.14 30.51
CA HIS A 259 27.40 3.87 30.04
C HIS A 259 26.29 3.39 30.96
N SER A 260 25.13 3.05 30.38
CA SER A 260 23.97 2.55 31.13
C SER A 260 23.13 1.62 30.25
N GLY A 261 22.51 0.62 30.87
CA GLY A 261 21.70 -0.39 30.20
C GLY A 261 21.34 -1.53 31.13
N THR A 262 20.58 -2.50 30.60
CA THR A 262 20.23 -3.74 31.30
C THR A 262 20.88 -4.94 30.63
N ILE A 263 21.20 -5.96 31.43
CA ILE A 263 21.86 -7.20 30.99
C ILE A 263 21.07 -8.38 31.55
N ILE A 264 20.93 -9.44 30.76
CA ILE A 264 20.35 -10.71 31.18
C ILE A 264 21.43 -11.78 31.03
N PHE A 265 21.70 -12.50 32.10
CA PHE A 265 22.61 -13.64 32.11
C PHE A 265 21.80 -14.93 32.01
N ASN A 266 22.23 -15.83 31.12
CA ASN A 266 21.56 -17.11 30.90
C ASN A 266 22.17 -18.24 31.75
N GLN A 267 23.08 -17.91 32.66
CA GLN A 267 23.82 -18.81 33.54
C GLN A 267 23.89 -18.17 34.92
N GLU A 268 24.01 -19.02 35.95
CA GLU A 268 24.30 -18.55 37.31
C GLU A 268 25.72 -17.96 37.34
N ILE A 269 25.84 -16.78 37.92
CA ILE A 269 27.12 -16.10 38.11
C ILE A 269 27.48 -16.23 39.58
N VAL A 270 28.63 -16.84 39.86
CA VAL A 270 29.15 -16.99 41.21
C VAL A 270 30.43 -16.17 41.34
N ILE A 271 30.39 -15.13 42.18
CA ILE A 271 31.58 -14.37 42.59
C ILE A 271 31.91 -14.84 44.00
N MET A 272 33.06 -15.51 44.15
CA MET A 272 33.44 -16.13 45.42
C MET A 272 34.20 -15.13 46.31
N PRO A 273 33.95 -15.14 47.63
CA PRO A 273 34.76 -14.38 48.57
C PRO A 273 36.21 -14.90 48.56
N GLU A 274 37.17 -14.02 48.84
CA GLU A 274 38.60 -14.35 48.98
C GLU A 274 39.27 -14.89 47.71
N VAL A 275 38.63 -14.78 46.54
CA VAL A 275 39.22 -15.10 45.23
C VAL A 275 39.62 -13.81 44.51
N GLU A 276 40.83 -13.80 43.95
CA GLU A 276 41.33 -12.66 43.18
C GLU A 276 40.88 -12.75 41.72
N TYR A 277 40.28 -11.66 41.22
CA TYR A 277 39.77 -11.57 39.86
C TYR A 277 40.54 -10.54 39.04
N VAL A 278 40.91 -10.91 37.82
CA VAL A 278 41.41 -9.98 36.80
C VAL A 278 40.23 -9.42 36.04
N TYR A 279 40.20 -8.10 35.85
CA TYR A 279 39.21 -7.45 34.99
C TYR A 279 39.86 -6.54 33.96
N GLY A 280 39.19 -6.36 32.83
CA GLY A 280 39.61 -5.49 31.75
C GLY A 280 38.42 -4.84 31.07
N LEU A 281 38.60 -3.57 30.68
CA LEU A 281 37.63 -2.84 29.86
C LEU A 281 38.23 -2.51 28.50
N TRP A 282 37.53 -2.89 27.44
CA TRP A 282 37.98 -2.68 26.06
C TRP A 282 37.02 -1.74 25.34
N LYS A 283 37.55 -0.67 24.74
CA LYS A 283 36.80 0.16 23.79
C LYS A 283 36.60 -0.61 22.50
N ARG A 284 35.35 -0.64 21.99
CA ARG A 284 35.02 -1.15 20.66
C ARG A 284 34.49 -0.01 19.78
N ALA A 285 34.32 -0.28 18.49
CA ALA A 285 33.69 0.66 17.56
C ALA A 285 32.34 1.14 18.10
N ASN A 286 31.98 2.40 17.80
CA ASN A 286 30.75 3.08 18.25
C ASN A 286 30.72 3.45 19.74
N GLY A 287 31.88 3.62 20.39
CA GLY A 287 31.96 4.16 21.75
C GLY A 287 31.47 3.24 22.86
N ASN A 288 31.15 1.98 22.56
CA ASN A 288 30.75 0.99 23.57
C ASN A 288 31.97 0.40 24.29
N LEU A 289 31.78 -0.03 25.54
CA LEU A 289 32.79 -0.77 26.30
C LEU A 289 32.40 -2.24 26.43
N TYR A 290 33.38 -3.12 26.49
CA TYR A 290 33.20 -4.51 26.90
C TYR A 290 33.95 -4.73 28.19
N LEU A 291 33.25 -5.23 29.20
CA LEU A 291 33.85 -5.69 30.44
C LEU A 291 34.14 -7.18 30.33
N THR A 292 35.32 -7.57 30.80
CA THR A 292 35.66 -8.96 31.06
C THR A 292 36.21 -9.04 32.46
N MET A 293 35.75 -10.01 33.26
CA MET A 293 36.25 -10.29 34.60
C MET A 293 36.31 -11.81 34.80
N MET A 294 37.43 -12.33 35.29
CA MET A 294 37.63 -13.76 35.53
C MET A 294 38.61 -13.98 36.69
N PRO A 295 38.57 -15.13 37.40
CA PRO A 295 39.57 -15.48 38.40
C PRO A 295 40.97 -15.49 37.79
N ILE A 296 41.98 -15.06 38.55
CA ILE A 296 43.37 -15.03 38.08
C ILE A 296 43.88 -16.42 37.67
N GLU A 297 43.42 -17.48 38.35
CA GLU A 297 43.75 -18.88 38.04
C GLU A 297 43.35 -19.26 36.59
N ASN A 298 42.27 -18.69 36.07
CA ASN A 298 41.81 -18.92 34.69
C ASN A 298 42.66 -18.14 33.67
N PHE A 299 43.34 -17.08 34.09
CA PHE A 299 44.25 -16.31 33.24
C PHE A 299 45.59 -17.04 33.04
N GLU A 300 46.05 -17.80 34.03
CA GLU A 300 47.32 -18.55 33.99
C GLU A 300 47.25 -19.82 33.11
N LEU A 301 46.06 -20.24 32.68
CA LEU A 301 45.83 -21.42 31.82
C LEU A 301 45.99 -21.14 30.31
N LEU A 302 46.40 -19.93 29.90
CA LEU A 302 46.64 -19.61 28.50
C LEU A 302 47.90 -20.33 27.96
N PRO A 303 47.90 -20.81 26.70
CA PRO A 303 49.05 -21.52 26.13
C PRO A 303 50.31 -20.64 26.10
N ALA A 304 51.41 -21.17 26.64
CA ALA A 304 52.70 -20.49 26.62
C ALA A 304 53.28 -20.44 25.20
N ASN A 305 53.59 -19.24 24.73
CA ASN A 305 54.35 -19.03 23.49
C ASN A 305 55.82 -19.34 23.74
N ILE A 306 56.28 -20.50 23.27
CA ILE A 306 57.71 -20.90 23.33
C ILE A 306 58.44 -20.24 22.16
N LYS A 307 59.59 -19.61 22.42
CA LYS A 307 60.39 -18.98 21.35
C LYS A 307 60.83 -20.03 20.34
N PHE A 308 60.80 -19.68 19.07
CA PHE A 308 61.18 -20.59 17.98
C PHE A 308 62.61 -21.14 18.14
N SER A 309 63.52 -20.34 18.71
CA SER A 309 64.90 -20.71 19.05
C SER A 309 65.04 -21.82 20.09
N GLU A 310 63.98 -22.08 20.87
CA GLU A 310 63.94 -23.10 21.93
C GLU A 310 63.36 -24.43 21.42
N LYS A 311 62.93 -24.50 20.15
CA LYS A 311 62.47 -25.74 19.50
C LYS A 311 63.65 -26.53 18.93
N SER A 312 63.46 -27.82 18.65
CA SER A 312 64.53 -28.66 18.09
C SER A 312 65.04 -28.11 16.75
N ILE A 313 66.36 -28.21 16.52
CA ILE A 313 67.03 -27.72 15.30
C ILE A 313 66.35 -28.24 14.03
N ARG A 314 65.85 -29.48 14.06
CA ARG A 314 65.12 -30.08 12.93
C ARG A 314 63.83 -29.33 12.61
N LEU A 315 63.06 -28.92 13.62
CA LEU A 315 61.85 -28.14 13.44
C LEU A 315 62.18 -26.73 12.94
N GLN A 316 63.25 -26.14 13.47
CA GLN A 316 63.71 -24.82 13.05
C GLN A 316 64.09 -24.80 11.56
N ASN A 317 64.84 -25.80 11.12
CA ASN A 317 65.29 -25.92 9.74
C ASN A 317 64.14 -26.19 8.76
N ASN A 318 63.17 -27.03 9.15
CA ASN A 318 62.01 -27.34 8.29
C ASN A 318 61.14 -26.10 8.05
N ILE A 319 60.89 -25.32 9.10
CA ILE A 319 60.09 -24.09 8.99
C ILE A 319 60.86 -23.01 8.24
N ALA A 320 62.18 -22.87 8.46
CA ALA A 320 63.02 -21.95 7.69
C ALA A 320 63.05 -22.32 6.19
N SER A 321 63.13 -23.62 5.86
CA SER A 321 63.08 -24.10 4.48
C SER A 321 61.74 -23.79 3.82
N TYR A 322 60.64 -24.07 4.53
CA TYR A 322 59.29 -23.76 4.05
C TYR A 322 59.10 -22.26 3.77
N LEU A 323 59.50 -21.39 4.70
CA LEU A 323 59.40 -19.94 4.54
C LEU A 323 60.26 -19.42 3.37
N LYS A 324 61.44 -20.04 3.15
CA LYS A 324 62.34 -19.74 2.04
C LYS A 324 61.79 -20.18 0.68
N GLU A 325 61.03 -21.27 0.63
CA GLU A 325 60.34 -21.70 -0.58
C GLU A 325 59.13 -20.83 -0.91
N THR A 326 58.35 -20.42 0.10
CA THR A 326 57.20 -19.53 -0.10
C THR A 326 57.60 -18.11 -0.50
N SER A 327 58.75 -17.62 -0.04
CA SER A 327 59.27 -16.30 -0.42
C SER A 327 59.92 -16.25 -1.81
N LYS A 328 60.24 -17.40 -2.42
CA LYS A 328 60.69 -17.49 -3.82
C LYS A 328 59.54 -17.52 -4.83
N LYS A 329 58.29 -17.67 -4.38
CA LYS A 329 57.09 -17.73 -5.21
C LYS A 329 56.33 -16.40 -5.27
N ILE A 330 56.92 -15.30 -4.80
CA ILE A 330 56.38 -13.94 -4.83
C ILE A 330 57.19 -13.10 -5.80
#